data_AF-A0A950T5I1-F1
#
_entry.id   AF-A0A950T5I1-F1
#
_cell.length_a   1.000
_cell.length_b   1.000
_cell.length_c   1.000
_cell.angle_alpha   90.00
_cell.angle_beta   90.00
_cell.angle_gamma   90.00
#
_symmetry.space_group_name_H-M   'P 1'
#
loop_
_entity.id
_entity.type
_entity.pdbx_description
1 polymer ?
#
loop_
_entity_poly.entity_id
_entity_poly.type
_entity_poly.pdbx_seq_one_letter_code
_entity_poly.pdbx_strand_id
1 'polypeptide(L)'
;MRDSALSLRILCPNGHLGFAPIKTGSFEIGLDCAPDLICADSGSCDVGPGPLGADVSSSPVQWQRHDLEHMLLAARRLGVPMIVGSAADTGSNSGVDRFVAIIKDLARE
;
A
#
# COMPACT_ATOMS: atom_id res chain seq x y z
N MET A 1 16.14 26.38 -0.46
CA MET A 1 14.69 26.49 -0.20
C MET A 1 13.98 25.98 -1.45
N ARG A 2 13.08 24.99 -1.34
CA ARG A 2 12.33 24.52 -2.52
C ARG A 2 11.33 25.59 -2.90
N ASP A 3 11.59 26.22 -4.04
CA ASP A 3 10.64 27.10 -4.73
C ASP A 3 9.74 26.18 -5.56
N SER A 4 8.56 25.83 -5.02
CA SER A 4 7.63 24.85 -5.59
C SER A 4 6.30 25.52 -5.94
N ALA A 5 6.25 26.18 -7.09
CA ALA A 5 4.97 26.42 -7.72
C ALA A 5 4.33 25.06 -8.08
N LEU A 6 3.48 24.53 -7.19
CA LEU A 6 2.47 23.46 -7.38
C LEU A 6 2.97 22.11 -7.96
N SER A 7 4.05 21.51 -7.45
CA SER A 7 4.38 20.11 -7.79
C SER A 7 4.01 19.15 -6.66
N LEU A 8 3.47 17.98 -7.02
CA LEU A 8 3.11 16.89 -6.12
C LEU A 8 3.88 15.64 -6.53
N ARG A 9 4.67 15.06 -5.63
CA ARG A 9 5.41 13.81 -5.86
C ARG A 9 4.78 12.69 -5.07
N ILE A 10 4.35 11.68 -5.80
CA ILE A 10 3.66 10.51 -5.27
C ILE A 10 4.60 9.31 -5.43
N LEU A 11 4.85 8.59 -4.33
CA LEU A 11 5.56 7.32 -4.39
C LEU A 11 4.55 6.17 -4.36
N CYS A 12 4.51 5.40 -5.45
CA CYS A 12 3.80 4.12 -5.50
C CYS A 12 4.82 2.98 -5.36
N PRO A 13 4.77 2.19 -4.28
CA PRO A 13 5.81 1.22 -3.99
C PRO A 13 5.72 -0.04 -4.87
N ASN A 14 4.55 -0.34 -5.41
CA ASN A 14 4.28 -1.44 -6.33
C ASN A 14 3.08 -1.12 -7.24
N GLY A 15 2.84 -1.99 -8.24
CA GLY A 15 1.69 -1.89 -9.13
C GLY A 15 0.40 -2.51 -8.56
N HIS A 16 0.53 -3.36 -7.55
CA HIS A 16 -0.59 -3.97 -6.82
C HIS A 16 -0.13 -4.27 -5.40
N LEU A 17 -0.68 -3.54 -4.43
CA LEU A 17 -0.38 -3.66 -3.01
C LEU A 17 -0.72 -5.06 -2.47
N GLY A 18 0.28 -5.77 -1.97
CA GLY A 18 0.13 -7.10 -1.37
C GLY A 18 0.12 -8.26 -2.37
N PHE A 19 0.05 -8.03 -3.68
CA PHE A 19 0.08 -9.12 -4.68
C PHE A 19 1.48 -9.65 -4.95
N ALA A 20 2.47 -8.77 -4.97
CA ALA A 20 3.88 -9.13 -5.00
C ALA A 20 4.62 -8.21 -4.02
N PRO A 21 5.44 -8.76 -3.09
CA PRO A 21 6.11 -7.97 -2.07
C PRO A 21 6.90 -6.81 -2.66
N ILE A 22 6.84 -5.65 -1.99
CA ILE A 22 7.63 -4.48 -2.35
C ILE A 22 9.11 -4.85 -2.44
N LYS A 23 9.76 -4.40 -3.52
CA LYS A 23 11.22 -4.45 -3.62
C LYS A 23 11.82 -3.32 -2.80
N THR A 24 12.19 -3.61 -1.56
CA THR A 24 12.66 -2.61 -0.58
C THR A 24 13.76 -1.70 -1.10
N GLY A 25 14.73 -2.22 -1.88
CA GLY A 25 15.78 -1.40 -2.48
C GLY A 25 15.26 -0.32 -3.44
N SER A 26 14.30 -0.66 -4.31
CA SER A 26 13.66 0.33 -5.20
C SER A 26 12.77 1.30 -4.44
N PHE A 27 12.13 0.82 -3.37
CA PHE A 27 11.30 1.65 -2.50
C PHE A 27 12.12 2.72 -1.79
N GLU A 28 13.26 2.37 -1.18
CA GLU A 28 14.14 3.34 -0.50
C GLU A 28 14.70 4.40 -1.47
N ILE A 29 15.09 4.02 -2.69
CA ILE A 29 15.48 4.99 -3.74
C ILE A 29 14.33 5.98 -4.04
N GLY A 30 13.09 5.49 -4.04
CA GLY A 30 11.90 6.32 -4.18
C GLY A 30 11.69 7.27 -2.99
N LEU A 31 11.99 6.83 -1.77
CA LEU A 31 11.89 7.64 -0.56
C LEU A 31 12.95 8.76 -0.53
N ASP A 32 14.15 8.50 -1.05
CA ASP A 32 15.22 9.51 -1.18
C ASP A 32 14.82 10.66 -2.12
N CYS A 33 13.86 10.42 -3.02
CA CYS A 33 13.25 11.47 -3.82
C CYS A 33 12.33 12.40 -3.01
N ALA A 34 12.17 12.19 -1.70
CA ALA A 34 11.40 12.98 -0.73
C ALA A 34 9.90 13.15 -1.09
N PRO A 35 9.15 12.06 -1.37
CA PRO A 35 7.77 12.16 -1.86
C PRO A 35 6.87 12.93 -0.89
N ASP A 36 5.84 13.57 -1.43
CA ASP A 36 4.85 14.32 -0.66
C ASP A 36 3.76 13.41 -0.08
N LEU A 37 3.60 12.20 -0.64
CA LEU A 37 2.82 11.10 -0.07
C LEU A 37 3.27 9.74 -0.63
N ILE A 38 2.92 8.69 0.09
CA ILE A 38 3.09 7.29 -0.34
C ILE A 38 1.69 6.72 -0.55
N CYS A 39 1.39 6.19 -1.73
CA CYS A 39 0.10 5.57 -1.98
C CYS A 39 0.19 4.26 -2.75
N ALA A 40 -0.77 3.38 -2.54
CA ALA A 40 -0.92 2.18 -3.34
C ALA A 40 -2.37 1.71 -3.40
N ASP A 41 -2.67 0.91 -4.42
CA ASP A 41 -3.96 0.29 -4.65
C ASP A 41 -3.82 -1.23 -4.67
N SER A 42 -4.83 -1.94 -4.17
CA SER A 42 -4.90 -3.40 -4.11
C SER A 42 -6.16 -3.95 -4.80
N GLY A 43 -6.96 -3.14 -5.48
CA GLY A 43 -8.10 -3.64 -6.25
C GLY A 43 -7.64 -4.37 -7.52
N SER A 44 -8.31 -5.46 -7.88
CA SER A 44 -8.00 -6.18 -9.13
C SER A 44 -9.22 -6.88 -9.71
N CYS A 45 -9.37 -6.81 -11.04
CA CYS A 45 -10.25 -7.70 -11.80
C CYS A 45 -9.49 -8.87 -12.43
N ASP A 46 -8.16 -8.83 -12.42
CA ASP A 46 -7.28 -9.80 -13.08
C ASP A 46 -7.10 -11.09 -12.27
N VAL A 47 -7.46 -11.08 -10.99
CA VAL A 47 -7.45 -12.25 -10.10
C VAL A 47 -8.49 -13.32 -10.49
N GLY A 48 -9.40 -12.99 -11.41
CA GLY A 48 -10.37 -13.91 -11.97
C GLY A 48 -11.60 -14.14 -11.09
N PRO A 49 -12.60 -14.87 -11.60
CA PRO A 49 -13.91 -14.97 -10.96
C PRO A 49 -13.91 -15.76 -9.65
N GLY A 50 -12.91 -16.62 -9.41
CA GLY A 50 -12.83 -17.43 -8.18
C GLY A 50 -12.64 -16.56 -6.93
N PRO A 51 -11.50 -15.85 -6.81
CA PRO A 51 -11.25 -14.97 -5.67
C PRO A 51 -12.31 -13.86 -5.52
N LEU A 52 -12.72 -13.26 -6.65
CA LEU A 52 -13.75 -12.21 -6.65
C LEU A 52 -15.11 -12.72 -6.15
N GLY A 53 -15.55 -13.88 -6.63
CA GLY A 53 -16.82 -14.47 -6.24
C GLY A 53 -16.85 -15.01 -4.82
N ALA A 54 -15.69 -15.39 -4.27
CA ALA A 54 -15.55 -15.91 -2.91
C ALA A 54 -15.20 -14.85 -1.86
N ASP A 55 -15.00 -13.59 -2.27
CA ASP A 55 -14.53 -12.49 -1.41
C ASP A 55 -13.24 -12.85 -0.64
N VAL A 56 -12.26 -13.38 -1.37
CA VAL A 56 -10.95 -13.74 -0.83
C VAL A 56 -9.84 -13.05 -1.60
N SER A 57 -8.82 -12.61 -0.87
CA SER A 57 -7.61 -12.09 -1.49
C SER A 57 -6.85 -13.22 -2.19
N SER A 58 -6.26 -12.91 -3.34
CA SER A 58 -5.46 -13.85 -4.12
C SER A 58 -4.03 -13.99 -3.61
N SER A 59 -3.61 -13.10 -2.73
CA SER A 59 -2.27 -13.07 -2.15
C SER A 59 -2.26 -13.53 -0.69
N PRO A 60 -1.14 -14.08 -0.19
CA PRO A 60 -0.98 -14.37 1.23
C PRO A 60 -1.04 -13.10 2.08
N VAL A 61 -1.68 -13.19 3.25
CA VAL A 61 -1.75 -12.08 4.23
C VAL A 61 -0.37 -11.56 4.65
N GLN A 62 0.65 -12.41 4.58
CA GLN A 62 2.04 -12.09 4.88
C GLN A 62 2.59 -11.00 3.95
N TRP A 63 2.21 -11.04 2.67
CA TRP A 63 2.66 -10.08 1.66
C TRP A 63 1.95 -8.74 1.82
N GLN A 64 0.64 -8.79 2.11
CA GLN A 64 -0.14 -7.59 2.45
C GLN A 64 0.44 -6.88 3.68
N ARG A 65 0.74 -7.66 4.74
CA ARG A 65 1.35 -7.12 5.96
C ARG A 65 2.73 -6.53 5.71
N HIS A 66 3.59 -7.24 4.98
CA HIS A 66 4.93 -6.77 4.62
C HIS A 66 4.87 -5.40 3.92
N ASP A 67 4.00 -5.26 2.92
CA ASP A 67 3.91 -4.03 2.16
C ASP A 67 3.34 -2.87 3.01
N LEU A 68 2.27 -3.14 3.76
CA LEU A 68 1.65 -2.17 4.65
C LEU A 68 2.60 -1.69 5.75
N GLU A 69 3.45 -2.58 6.28
CA GLU A 69 4.48 -2.24 7.26
C GLU A 69 5.51 -1.27 6.68
N HIS A 70 6.06 -1.59 5.51
CA HIS A 70 7.04 -0.71 4.84
C HIS A 70 6.44 0.67 4.53
N MET A 71 5.20 0.71 4.02
CA MET A 71 4.50 1.96 3.75
C MET A 71 4.25 2.76 5.03
N LEU A 72 3.76 2.12 6.10
CA LEU A 72 3.44 2.76 7.37
C LEU A 72 4.68 3.37 8.01
N LEU A 73 5.76 2.59 8.15
CA LEU A 73 7.00 3.03 8.77
C LEU A 73 7.64 4.18 7.97
N ALA A 74 7.68 4.08 6.64
CA ALA A 74 8.23 5.13 5.79
C ALA A 74 7.43 6.43 5.85
N ALA A 75 6.09 6.35 5.79
CA ALA A 75 5.22 7.52 5.88
C ALA A 75 5.37 8.24 7.23
N ARG A 76 5.45 7.47 8.33
CA ARG A 76 5.69 8.02 9.67
C ARG A 76 7.07 8.64 9.81
N ARG A 77 8.10 8.00 9.26
CA ARG A 77 9.48 8.51 9.24
C ARG A 77 9.62 9.84 8.50
N LEU A 78 8.95 9.96 7.34
CA LEU A 78 8.98 11.17 6.51
C LEU A 78 7.98 12.24 6.94
N GLY A 79 6.99 11.90 7.78
CA GLY A 79 5.93 12.81 8.19
C GLY A 79 4.94 13.14 7.06
N VAL A 80 4.75 12.21 6.11
CA VAL A 80 3.87 12.38 4.94
C VAL A 80 2.67 11.43 4.99
N PRO A 81 1.57 11.72 4.26
CA PRO A 81 0.43 10.82 4.21
C PRO A 81 0.77 9.46 3.60
N MET A 82 0.21 8.40 4.20
CA MET A 82 0.05 7.09 3.58
C MET A 82 -1.39 6.95 3.12
N ILE A 83 -1.61 6.61 1.85
CA ILE A 83 -2.95 6.43 1.28
C ILE A 83 -3.06 5.01 0.70
N VAL A 84 -4.11 4.30 1.09
CA VAL A 84 -4.56 3.07 0.42
C VAL A 84 -5.89 3.40 -0.25
N GLY A 85 -5.98 3.29 -1.57
CA GLY A 85 -7.22 3.58 -2.29
C GLY A 85 -8.20 2.41 -2.22
N SER A 86 -7.83 1.30 -2.86
CA SER A 86 -8.56 0.02 -2.88
C SER A 86 -7.79 -1.06 -2.11
N ALA A 87 -8.50 -2.02 -1.51
CA ALA A 87 -7.95 -2.96 -0.54
C ALA A 87 -8.33 -4.42 -0.86
N ALA A 88 -7.33 -5.30 -0.77
CA ALA A 88 -7.46 -6.76 -0.78
C ALA A 88 -8.25 -7.36 -1.97
N ASP A 89 -7.92 -6.94 -3.19
CA ASP A 89 -8.39 -7.49 -4.47
C ASP A 89 -9.86 -7.21 -4.82
N THR A 90 -10.79 -7.65 -3.98
CA THR A 90 -12.19 -7.92 -4.37
C THR A 90 -13.11 -6.71 -4.40
N GLY A 91 -12.63 -5.54 -3.96
CA GLY A 91 -13.44 -4.31 -3.88
C GLY A 91 -14.54 -4.38 -2.82
N SER A 92 -14.45 -5.30 -1.86
CA SER A 92 -15.42 -5.47 -0.79
C SER A 92 -15.06 -4.69 0.48
N ASN A 93 -16.04 -4.51 1.37
CA ASN A 93 -15.79 -3.96 2.70
C ASN A 93 -14.91 -4.88 3.55
N SER A 94 -14.97 -6.20 3.36
CA SER A 94 -14.15 -7.15 4.12
C SER A 94 -12.65 -6.95 3.83
N GLY A 95 -12.31 -6.59 2.58
CA GLY A 95 -10.97 -6.22 2.19
C GLY A 95 -10.46 -4.94 2.86
N VAL A 96 -11.31 -3.91 2.93
CA VAL A 96 -11.02 -2.67 3.65
C VAL A 96 -10.80 -2.95 5.14
N ASP A 97 -11.71 -3.69 5.77
CA ASP A 97 -11.63 -4.06 7.19
C ASP A 97 -10.35 -4.83 7.51
N ARG A 98 -9.94 -5.75 6.62
CA ARG A 98 -8.68 -6.50 6.75
C ARG A 98 -7.47 -5.58 6.76
N PHE A 99 -7.34 -4.67 5.79
CA PHE A 99 -6.18 -3.78 5.73
C PHE A 99 -6.14 -2.83 6.93
N VAL A 100 -7.30 -2.32 7.36
CA VAL A 100 -7.41 -1.51 8.59
C VAL A 100 -6.96 -2.31 9.81
N ALA A 101 -7.35 -3.58 9.93
CA ALA A 101 -6.92 -4.45 11.03
C ALA A 101 -5.40 -4.63 11.03
N ILE A 102 -4.80 -4.96 9.88
CA ILE A 102 -3.35 -5.14 9.73
C ILE A 102 -2.60 -3.86 10.11
N ILE A 103 -3.03 -2.70 9.63
CA ILE A 103 -2.40 -1.41 9.95
C ILE A 103 -2.52 -1.09 11.44
N LYS A 104 -3.69 -1.37 12.05
CA LYS A 104 -3.89 -1.19 13.49
C LYS A 104 -3.00 -2.12 14.33
N ASP A 105 -2.79 -3.36 13.89
CA ASP A 105 -1.86 -4.29 14.54
C ASP A 105 -0.43 -3.77 14.45
N LEU A 106 0.03 -3.43 13.24
CA LEU A 106 1.37 -2.87 13.00
C LEU A 106 1.62 -1.59 13.80
N ALA A 107 0.61 -0.73 13.96
CA ALA A 107 0.73 0.51 14.72
C ALA A 107 0.79 0.33 16.25
N ARG A 108 0.50 -0.88 16.75
CA ARG A 108 0.60 -1.22 18.19
C ARG A 108 1.93 -1.87 18.56
N GLU A 109 2.70 -2.33 17.58
CA GLU A 109 4.03 -2.90 17.74
C GLU A 109 5.09 -1.82 17.95
#